data_AF-A0A7Z9H7E8-F1
#
_entry.id   AF-A0A7Z9H7E8-F1
#
_cell.length_a   1.000
_cell.length_b   1.000
_cell.length_c   1.000
_cell.angle_alpha   90.00
_cell.angle_beta   90.00
_cell.angle_gamma   90.00
#
_symmetry.space_group_name_H-M   'P 1'
#
loop_
_entity.id
_entity.type
_entity.pdbx_description
1 polymer ?
#
loop_
_entity_poly.entity_id
_entity_poly.type
_entity_poly.pdbx_seq_one_letter_code
_entity_poly.pdbx_strand_id
1 'polypeptide(L)'
;MRAEATRSAELIDWVRDDDIRGNATTAADILVKRLEDPFQHEEIVRLLEPHLTSDDYQLRYFAIGTLQWATELTFPGVYQTRPSEALLKATANFVIGYDFVSRPVWIRKQACDHSSALFLLRHIDRARPFLIEKLKSVAKEDRFIYAFLLAYSGSIVSLNLVMPPLLDALCNNSIEHDAVMSLTALYQLGRGIERRLEDALARCDDEQQRKCLELLLLEFYDPAETIEEGDQRARDLKLKLVCTLHNPLDWVYWKDSR
;
A
#
# COMPACT_ATOMS: atom_id res chain seq x y z
N MET A 1 -15.57 -30.11 -15.08
CA MET A 1 -16.18 -29.68 -13.80
C MET A 1 -17.04 -28.45 -14.10
N ARG A 2 -18.34 -28.44 -13.81
CA ARG A 2 -19.28 -27.36 -14.20
C ARG A 2 -19.20 -26.14 -13.25
N ALA A 3 -17.99 -25.64 -12.99
CA ALA A 3 -17.77 -24.57 -12.02
C ALA A 3 -18.52 -23.26 -12.40
N GLU A 4 -18.80 -23.04 -13.68
CA GLU A 4 -19.56 -21.87 -14.15
C GLU A 4 -21.03 -21.86 -13.69
N ALA A 5 -21.62 -23.03 -13.41
CA ALA A 5 -23.00 -23.15 -12.92
C ALA A 5 -23.09 -23.21 -11.39
N THR A 6 -21.96 -23.27 -10.69
CA THR A 6 -21.86 -23.34 -9.22
C THR A 6 -22.27 -22.01 -8.59
N ARG A 7 -22.99 -22.03 -7.45
CA ARG A 7 -23.44 -20.79 -6.79
C ARG A 7 -22.27 -20.04 -6.16
N SER A 8 -22.36 -18.71 -6.04
CA SER A 8 -21.28 -17.89 -5.48
C SER A 8 -20.90 -18.31 -4.05
N ALA A 9 -21.88 -18.68 -3.22
CA ALA A 9 -21.64 -19.20 -1.88
C ALA A 9 -20.81 -20.51 -1.88
N GLU A 10 -21.12 -21.44 -2.79
CA GLU A 10 -20.37 -22.70 -2.92
C GLU A 10 -18.93 -22.46 -3.41
N LEU A 11 -18.73 -21.48 -4.31
CA LEU A 11 -17.39 -21.08 -4.74
C LEU A 11 -16.58 -20.47 -3.58
N ILE A 12 -17.20 -19.69 -2.69
CA ILE A 12 -16.51 -19.14 -1.52
C ILE A 12 -16.05 -20.25 -0.58
N ASP A 13 -16.86 -21.30 -0.38
CA ASP A 13 -16.42 -22.47 0.37
C ASP A 13 -15.23 -23.17 -0.30
N TRP A 14 -15.22 -23.26 -1.63
CA TRP A 14 -14.11 -23.84 -2.40
C TRP A 14 -12.81 -23.05 -2.30
N VAL A 15 -12.87 -21.75 -1.99
CA VAL A 15 -11.65 -20.95 -1.76
C VAL A 15 -10.91 -21.38 -0.50
N ARG A 16 -11.62 -21.95 0.48
CA ARG A 16 -11.03 -22.42 1.75
C ARG A 16 -10.29 -23.74 1.60
N ASP A 17 -10.65 -24.52 0.59
CA ASP A 17 -10.32 -25.93 0.49
C ASP A 17 -9.45 -26.23 -0.73
N ASP A 18 -8.15 -26.40 -0.47
CA ASP A 18 -7.15 -26.83 -1.45
C ASP A 18 -6.97 -28.36 -1.51
N ASP A 19 -7.81 -29.15 -0.82
CA ASP A 19 -7.76 -30.62 -0.86
C ASP A 19 -7.91 -31.14 -2.30
N ILE A 20 -8.60 -30.38 -3.15
CA ILE A 20 -8.61 -30.57 -4.60
C ILE A 20 -7.67 -29.54 -5.23
N ARG A 21 -6.56 -30.02 -5.79
CA ARG A 21 -5.57 -29.18 -6.47
C ARG A 21 -6.23 -28.22 -7.47
N GLY A 22 -6.09 -26.92 -7.21
CA GLY A 22 -6.54 -25.84 -8.10
C GLY A 22 -8.01 -25.46 -7.94
N ASN A 23 -8.72 -26.01 -6.94
CA ASN A 23 -10.12 -25.66 -6.68
C ASN A 23 -10.26 -24.22 -6.18
N ALA A 24 -9.47 -23.82 -5.19
CA ALA A 24 -9.50 -22.46 -4.66
C ALA A 24 -9.18 -21.42 -5.73
N THR A 25 -8.15 -21.64 -6.56
CA THR A 25 -7.82 -20.77 -7.70
C THR A 25 -8.95 -20.70 -8.71
N THR A 26 -9.56 -21.83 -9.08
CA THR A 26 -10.68 -21.85 -10.03
C THR A 26 -11.89 -21.11 -9.49
N ALA A 27 -12.21 -21.30 -8.22
CA ALA A 27 -13.32 -20.63 -7.57
C ALA A 27 -13.12 -19.12 -7.49
N ALA A 28 -11.92 -18.69 -7.11
CA ALA A 28 -11.52 -17.29 -7.09
C ALA A 28 -11.61 -16.64 -8.48
N ASP A 29 -11.09 -17.29 -9.52
CA ASP A 29 -11.15 -16.80 -10.91
C ASP A 29 -12.60 -16.59 -11.37
N ILE A 30 -13.51 -17.49 -11.00
CA ILE A 30 -14.93 -17.38 -11.36
C ILE A 30 -15.59 -16.26 -10.57
N LEU A 31 -15.34 -16.15 -9.27
CA LEU A 31 -15.89 -15.08 -8.43
C LEU A 31 -15.45 -13.69 -8.94
N VAL A 32 -14.18 -13.51 -9.27
CA VAL A 32 -13.67 -12.23 -9.80
C VAL A 32 -14.34 -11.87 -11.13
N LYS A 33 -14.49 -12.82 -12.06
CA LYS A 33 -15.22 -12.56 -13.32
C LYS A 33 -16.67 -12.19 -13.10
N ARG A 34 -17.32 -12.80 -12.11
CA ARG A 34 -18.72 -12.51 -11.78
C ARG A 34 -18.93 -11.12 -11.19
N LEU A 35 -17.90 -10.49 -10.62
CA LEU A 35 -17.99 -9.09 -10.16
C LEU A 35 -18.22 -8.09 -11.30
N GLU A 36 -17.99 -8.48 -12.56
CA GLU A 36 -18.29 -7.67 -13.74
C GLU A 36 -19.80 -7.60 -14.05
N ASP A 37 -20.60 -8.53 -13.51
CA ASP A 37 -22.06 -8.52 -13.59
C ASP A 37 -22.66 -7.77 -12.38
N PRO A 38 -23.39 -6.65 -12.57
CA PRO A 38 -23.93 -5.85 -11.46
C PRO A 38 -24.79 -6.65 -10.47
N PHE A 39 -25.55 -7.66 -10.93
CA PHE A 39 -26.42 -8.44 -10.06
C PHE A 39 -25.62 -9.40 -9.17
N GLN A 40 -24.54 -9.96 -9.72
CA GLN A 40 -23.67 -10.87 -8.97
C GLN A 40 -22.68 -10.10 -8.10
N HIS A 41 -22.32 -8.88 -8.49
CA HIS A 41 -21.47 -7.99 -7.72
C HIS A 41 -22.00 -7.78 -6.30
N GLU A 42 -23.26 -7.33 -6.17
CA GLU A 42 -23.87 -7.09 -4.86
C GLU A 42 -23.96 -8.37 -4.02
N GLU A 43 -24.30 -9.51 -4.65
CA GLU A 43 -24.37 -10.80 -3.98
C GLU A 43 -22.99 -11.22 -3.44
N ILE A 44 -21.95 -11.14 -4.27
CA ILE A 44 -20.59 -11.55 -3.90
C ILE A 44 -20.04 -10.65 -2.81
N VAL A 45 -20.23 -9.33 -2.91
CA VAL A 45 -19.83 -8.38 -1.85
C VAL A 45 -20.49 -8.75 -0.52
N ARG A 46 -21.81 -8.96 -0.53
CA ARG A 46 -22.58 -9.33 0.67
C ARG A 46 -22.11 -10.66 1.26
N LEU A 47 -21.74 -11.64 0.43
CA LEU A 47 -21.26 -12.95 0.90
C LEU A 47 -19.84 -12.88 1.45
N LEU A 48 -18.96 -12.03 0.90
CA LEU A 48 -17.56 -11.93 1.31
C LEU A 48 -17.33 -11.03 2.52
N GLU A 49 -18.17 -10.02 2.75
CA GLU A 49 -17.97 -9.06 3.83
C GLU A 49 -17.85 -9.69 5.24
N PRO A 50 -18.65 -10.71 5.62
CA PRO A 50 -18.47 -11.41 6.90
C PRO A 50 -17.12 -12.11 7.06
N HIS A 51 -16.44 -12.42 5.96
CA HIS A 51 -15.16 -13.14 5.98
C HIS A 51 -13.94 -12.24 6.18
N LEU A 52 -14.12 -10.91 6.21
CA LEU A 52 -13.06 -9.95 6.56
C LEU A 52 -12.49 -10.17 7.97
N THR A 53 -13.25 -10.82 8.85
CA THR A 53 -12.85 -11.19 10.21
C THR A 53 -12.69 -12.70 10.41
N SER A 54 -12.64 -13.49 9.33
CA SER A 54 -12.47 -14.94 9.42
C SER A 54 -11.14 -15.31 10.08
N ASP A 55 -11.11 -16.34 10.93
CA ASP A 55 -9.87 -16.89 11.48
C ASP A 55 -9.05 -17.66 10.42
N ASP A 56 -9.73 -18.12 9.37
CA ASP A 56 -9.11 -18.72 8.18
C ASP A 56 -8.36 -17.64 7.39
N TYR A 57 -7.03 -17.68 7.45
CA TYR A 57 -6.15 -16.70 6.82
C TYR A 57 -6.35 -16.61 5.30
N GLN A 58 -6.51 -17.75 4.62
CA GLN A 58 -6.68 -17.82 3.17
C GLN A 58 -8.00 -17.19 2.75
N LEU A 59 -9.08 -17.54 3.43
CA LEU A 59 -10.40 -16.97 3.16
C LEU A 59 -10.45 -15.46 3.45
N ARG A 60 -9.87 -15.04 4.58
CA ARG A 60 -9.80 -13.62 4.95
C ARG A 60 -8.99 -12.82 3.93
N TYR A 61 -7.84 -13.35 3.50
CA TYR A 61 -7.00 -12.72 2.50
C TYR A 61 -7.72 -12.60 1.15
N PHE A 62 -8.39 -13.67 0.71
CA PHE A 62 -9.23 -13.66 -0.49
C PHE A 62 -10.32 -12.60 -0.40
N ALA A 63 -11.09 -12.60 0.69
CA ALA A 63 -12.18 -11.64 0.90
C ALA A 63 -11.68 -10.20 0.82
N ILE A 64 -10.55 -9.87 1.46
CA ILE A 64 -9.94 -8.53 1.38
C ILE A 64 -9.63 -8.17 -0.08
N GLY A 65 -8.86 -9.00 -0.79
CA GLY A 65 -8.43 -8.70 -2.16
C GLY A 65 -9.60 -8.58 -3.14
N THR A 66 -10.57 -9.49 -3.06
CA THR A 66 -11.75 -9.48 -3.94
C THR A 66 -12.67 -8.29 -3.67
N LEU A 67 -12.84 -7.88 -2.41
CA LEU A 67 -13.63 -6.70 -2.06
C LEU A 67 -12.92 -5.39 -2.42
N GLN A 68 -11.59 -5.34 -2.35
CA GLN A 68 -10.80 -4.23 -2.88
C GLN A 68 -11.01 -4.09 -4.39
N TRP A 69 -10.89 -5.20 -5.14
CA TRP A 69 -11.16 -5.23 -6.57
C TRP A 69 -12.59 -4.77 -6.88
N ALA A 70 -13.59 -5.32 -6.19
CA ALA A 70 -14.99 -4.92 -6.33
C ALA A 70 -15.18 -3.41 -6.14
N THR A 71 -14.50 -2.82 -5.15
CA THR A 71 -14.54 -1.37 -4.88
C THR A 71 -13.99 -0.53 -6.03
N GLU A 72 -12.94 -1.02 -6.69
CA GLU A 72 -12.22 -0.30 -7.75
C GLU A 72 -12.79 -0.53 -9.15
N LEU A 73 -13.64 -1.55 -9.34
CA LEU A 73 -14.32 -1.81 -10.60
C LEU A 73 -15.23 -0.64 -10.99
N THR A 74 -14.88 0.04 -12.07
CA THR A 74 -15.72 1.04 -12.71
C THR A 74 -16.33 0.48 -13.99
N PHE A 75 -17.61 0.11 -13.96
CA PHE A 75 -18.37 -0.30 -15.14
C PHE A 75 -19.62 0.58 -15.35
N PRO A 76 -20.07 0.80 -16.60
CA PRO A 76 -21.37 1.40 -16.86
C PRO A 76 -22.49 0.59 -16.17
N GLY A 77 -23.18 1.21 -15.21
CA GLY A 77 -24.27 0.57 -14.46
C GLY A 77 -23.87 -0.06 -13.13
N VAL A 78 -22.57 -0.14 -12.81
CA VAL A 78 -22.09 -0.47 -11.46
C VAL A 78 -21.72 0.86 -10.79
N TYR A 79 -22.45 1.24 -9.76
CA TYR A 79 -22.09 2.41 -8.96
C TYR A 79 -20.74 2.16 -8.30
N GLN A 80 -19.85 3.17 -8.30
CA GLN A 80 -18.63 3.12 -7.50
C GLN A 80 -19.01 2.80 -6.05
N THR A 81 -18.79 1.56 -5.64
CA THR A 81 -19.03 1.15 -4.27
C THR A 81 -17.96 1.80 -3.42
N ARG A 82 -18.40 2.64 -2.48
CA ARG A 82 -17.50 3.15 -1.45
C ARG A 82 -17.05 1.96 -0.60
N PRO A 83 -15.75 1.83 -0.25
CA PRO A 83 -15.31 0.71 0.58
C PRO A 83 -15.99 0.74 1.94
N SER A 84 -16.36 -0.40 2.51
CA SER A 84 -16.90 -0.41 3.88
C SER A 84 -15.81 -0.10 4.91
N GLU A 85 -16.20 0.37 6.09
CA GLU A 85 -15.25 0.57 7.19
C GLU A 85 -14.58 -0.75 7.61
N ALA A 86 -15.34 -1.85 7.55
CA ALA A 86 -14.82 -3.18 7.81
C ALA A 86 -13.70 -3.55 6.81
N LEU A 87 -13.90 -3.28 5.52
CA LEU A 87 -12.87 -3.51 4.51
C LEU A 87 -11.62 -2.67 4.76
N LEU A 88 -11.76 -1.36 4.98
CA LEU A 88 -10.62 -0.48 5.25
C LEU A 88 -9.84 -0.91 6.51
N LYS A 89 -10.54 -1.27 7.58
CA LYS A 89 -9.93 -1.79 8.81
C LYS A 89 -9.21 -3.11 8.56
N ALA A 90 -9.83 -4.05 7.86
CA ALA A 90 -9.23 -5.34 7.52
C ALA A 90 -7.99 -5.16 6.64
N THR A 91 -8.05 -4.29 5.63
CA THR A 91 -6.89 -3.94 4.79
C THR A 91 -5.76 -3.32 5.61
N ALA A 92 -6.07 -2.37 6.50
CA ALA A 92 -5.06 -1.77 7.39
C ALA A 92 -4.44 -2.81 8.35
N ASN A 93 -5.18 -3.83 8.78
CA ASN A 93 -4.62 -4.94 9.56
C ASN A 93 -3.66 -5.81 8.74
N PHE A 94 -3.85 -5.88 7.41
CA PHE A 94 -3.15 -6.81 6.54
C PHE A 94 -1.89 -6.22 5.88
N VAL A 95 -1.81 -4.90 5.74
CA VAL A 95 -0.73 -4.20 5.03
C VAL A 95 0.68 -4.32 5.68
N ILE A 96 0.83 -5.06 6.78
CA ILE A 96 2.08 -5.23 7.54
C ILE A 96 3.15 -6.01 6.75
N GLY A 97 2.82 -6.58 5.59
CA GLY A 97 3.69 -7.51 4.88
C GLY A 97 4.93 -6.96 4.17
N TYR A 98 5.18 -5.64 4.08
CA TYR A 98 6.27 -4.94 3.34
C TYR A 98 6.51 -5.32 1.86
N ASP A 99 6.03 -6.46 1.44
CA ASP A 99 5.80 -6.80 0.07
C ASP A 99 4.68 -5.87 -0.42
N PHE A 100 5.09 -4.70 -0.93
CA PHE A 100 4.38 -3.99 -2.01
C PHE A 100 4.07 -4.94 -3.20
N VAL A 101 4.68 -6.13 -3.17
CA VAL A 101 4.52 -7.28 -4.06
C VAL A 101 3.91 -8.48 -3.32
N SER A 102 3.06 -8.29 -2.29
CA SER A 102 2.22 -9.38 -1.78
C SER A 102 1.07 -9.54 -2.76
N ARG A 103 1.48 -9.93 -3.98
CA ARG A 103 0.65 -10.41 -5.05
C ARG A 103 -0.17 -11.51 -4.41
N PRO A 104 -1.50 -11.51 -4.54
CA PRO A 104 -2.22 -12.76 -4.52
C PRO A 104 -1.70 -13.55 -5.72
N VAL A 105 -0.57 -14.26 -5.57
CA VAL A 105 0.01 -15.13 -6.61
C VAL A 105 -1.01 -16.20 -7.05
N TRP A 106 -2.04 -16.40 -6.25
CA TRP A 106 -3.02 -17.46 -6.35
C TRP A 106 -4.21 -17.16 -7.26
N ILE A 107 -4.40 -15.90 -7.73
CA ILE A 107 -5.55 -15.51 -8.57
C ILE A 107 -5.05 -14.70 -9.78
N ARG A 108 -4.38 -15.42 -10.69
CA ARG A 108 -3.82 -14.94 -11.96
C ARG A 108 -2.86 -13.74 -11.84
N LYS A 109 -2.04 -13.60 -12.88
CA LYS A 109 -1.27 -12.38 -13.18
C LYS A 109 -2.14 -11.11 -13.38
N GLN A 110 -3.45 -11.16 -13.13
CA GLN A 110 -4.43 -10.11 -13.40
C GLN A 110 -4.83 -9.32 -12.14
N ALA A 111 -4.79 -9.94 -10.95
CA ALA A 111 -4.94 -9.22 -9.67
C ALA A 111 -3.64 -8.52 -9.22
N CYS A 112 -2.60 -8.54 -10.07
CA CYS A 112 -1.26 -8.06 -9.78
C CYS A 112 -1.15 -6.54 -9.56
N ASP A 113 -2.19 -5.78 -9.89
CA ASP A 113 -2.16 -4.32 -9.78
C ASP A 113 -2.82 -3.78 -8.49
N HIS A 114 -3.40 -4.65 -7.66
CA HIS A 114 -4.19 -4.24 -6.49
C HIS A 114 -3.37 -4.41 -5.21
N SER A 115 -2.45 -3.47 -4.98
CA SER A 115 -1.72 -3.38 -3.72
C SER A 115 -2.63 -2.81 -2.62
N SER A 116 -2.73 -3.50 -1.48
CA SER A 116 -3.47 -3.01 -0.32
C SER A 116 -2.99 -1.63 0.16
N ALA A 117 -1.70 -1.32 -0.01
CA ALA A 117 -1.16 0.01 0.26
C ALA A 117 -1.75 1.06 -0.69
N LEU A 118 -1.80 0.77 -2.00
CA LEU A 118 -2.38 1.67 -3.00
C LEU A 118 -3.88 1.87 -2.81
N PHE A 119 -4.59 0.79 -2.49
CA PHE A 119 -6.01 0.85 -2.15
C PHE A 119 -6.26 1.80 -0.96
N LEU A 120 -5.47 1.66 0.12
CA LEU A 120 -5.57 2.55 1.28
C LEU A 120 -5.24 4.01 0.94
N LEU A 121 -4.26 4.26 0.06
CA LEU A 121 -3.91 5.61 -0.39
C LEU A 121 -5.04 6.26 -1.21
N ARG A 122 -5.66 5.51 -2.13
CA ARG A 122 -6.83 5.99 -2.91
C ARG A 122 -8.04 6.31 -2.03
N HIS A 123 -8.11 5.69 -0.85
CA HIS A 123 -9.19 5.87 0.11
C HIS A 123 -8.71 6.50 1.43
N ILE A 124 -7.64 7.29 1.39
CA ILE A 124 -6.91 7.72 2.59
C ILE A 124 -7.77 8.49 3.59
N ASP A 125 -8.68 9.34 3.13
CA ASP A 125 -9.54 10.14 4.01
C ASP A 125 -10.38 9.28 4.96
N ARG A 126 -10.77 8.09 4.50
CA ARG A 126 -11.54 7.13 5.29
C ARG A 126 -10.66 6.09 5.98
N ALA A 127 -9.52 5.76 5.40
CA ALA A 127 -8.55 4.82 5.99
C ALA A 127 -7.79 5.43 7.18
N ARG A 128 -7.61 6.76 7.20
CA ARG A 128 -6.77 7.50 8.16
C ARG A 128 -6.98 7.11 9.64
N PRO A 129 -8.21 6.98 10.17
CA PRO A 129 -8.39 6.60 11.58
C PRO A 129 -7.78 5.24 11.90
N PHE A 130 -7.94 4.25 11.01
CA PHE A 130 -7.41 2.90 11.19
C PHE A 130 -5.88 2.87 11.06
N LEU A 131 -5.30 3.67 10.15
CA LEU A 131 -3.86 3.80 10.03
C LEU A 131 -3.22 4.45 11.27
N ILE A 132 -3.87 5.48 11.84
CA ILE A 132 -3.41 6.12 13.08
C ILE A 132 -3.52 5.15 14.27
N GLU A 133 -4.61 4.39 14.37
CA GLU A 133 -4.77 3.35 15.39
C GLU A 133 -3.65 2.30 15.28
N LYS A 134 -3.33 1.86 14.06
CA LYS A 134 -2.26 0.91 13.82
C LYS A 134 -0.89 1.45 14.17
N LEU A 135 -0.57 2.64 13.71
CA LEU A 135 0.70 3.31 14.03
C LEU A 135 0.98 3.38 15.55
N LYS A 136 -0.07 3.45 16.38
CA LYS A 136 0.05 3.46 17.85
C LYS A 136 0.14 2.07 18.48
N SER A 137 -0.50 1.06 17.88
CA SER A 137 -0.70 -0.26 18.49
C SER A 137 0.31 -1.31 18.06
N VAL A 138 0.97 -1.14 16.91
CA VAL A 138 1.93 -2.11 16.39
C VAL A 138 3.34 -1.91 16.97
N ALA A 139 4.15 -2.97 16.88
CA ALA A 139 5.57 -2.97 17.23
C ALA A 139 6.33 -1.92 16.42
N LYS A 140 7.48 -1.45 16.91
CA LYS A 140 8.20 -0.31 16.32
C LYS A 140 8.54 -0.57 14.84
N GLU A 141 8.88 -1.80 14.53
CA GLU A 141 9.31 -2.33 13.23
C GLU A 141 8.19 -2.27 12.18
N ASP A 142 6.93 -2.42 12.61
CA ASP A 142 5.77 -2.42 11.73
C ASP A 142 5.16 -1.02 11.53
N ARG A 143 5.64 -0.02 12.28
CA ARG A 143 5.08 1.34 12.23
C ARG A 143 5.36 2.04 10.92
N PHE A 144 6.47 1.70 10.26
CA PHE A 144 6.93 2.47 9.12
C PHE A 144 5.93 2.45 7.95
N ILE A 145 5.31 1.33 7.60
CA ILE A 145 4.34 1.30 6.48
C ILE A 145 3.15 2.22 6.75
N TYR A 146 2.66 2.26 7.99
CA TYR A 146 1.56 3.16 8.37
C TYR A 146 1.97 4.63 8.37
N ALA A 147 3.18 4.93 8.85
CA ALA A 147 3.76 6.26 8.79
C ALA A 147 3.94 6.72 7.34
N PHE A 148 4.45 5.84 6.46
CA PHE A 148 4.59 6.08 5.04
C PHE A 148 3.25 6.40 4.38
N LEU A 149 2.23 5.55 4.55
CA LEU A 149 0.91 5.77 3.95
C LEU A 149 0.29 7.11 4.38
N LEU A 150 0.43 7.46 5.66
CA LEU A 150 -0.07 8.74 6.19
C LEU A 150 0.72 9.93 5.63
N ALA A 151 2.05 9.89 5.63
CA ALA A 151 2.87 10.99 5.14
C ALA A 151 2.80 11.16 3.62
N TYR A 152 2.85 10.05 2.87
CA TYR A 152 2.77 10.06 1.42
C TYR A 152 1.45 10.65 0.89
N SER A 153 0.38 10.54 1.67
CA SER A 153 -0.89 11.21 1.37
C SER A 153 -0.91 12.73 1.62
N GLY A 154 0.22 13.31 2.05
CA GLY A 154 0.32 14.72 2.46
C GLY A 154 -0.35 15.01 3.81
N SER A 155 -0.70 13.99 4.59
CA SER A 155 -1.40 14.21 5.86
C SER A 155 -0.43 14.70 6.94
N ILE A 156 -0.53 15.97 7.28
CA ILE A 156 0.17 16.58 8.42
C ILE A 156 -0.47 16.24 9.79
N VAL A 157 -1.51 15.40 9.79
CA VAL A 157 -2.14 14.95 11.03
C VAL A 157 -1.23 13.91 11.68
N SER A 158 -0.95 14.08 12.97
CA SER A 158 -0.08 13.17 13.73
C SER A 158 1.39 13.16 13.29
N LEU A 159 1.96 14.29 12.86
CA LEU A 159 3.40 14.40 12.55
C LEU A 159 4.31 13.82 13.64
N ASN A 160 3.95 13.99 14.92
CA ASN A 160 4.74 13.42 16.03
C ASN A 160 4.78 11.89 16.04
N LEU A 161 3.78 11.21 15.48
CA LEU A 161 3.75 9.75 15.35
C LEU A 161 4.40 9.28 14.05
N VAL A 162 4.26 10.07 12.98
CA VAL A 162 4.68 9.71 11.62
C VAL A 162 6.17 9.98 11.40
N MET A 163 6.70 11.10 11.90
CA MET A 163 8.08 11.50 11.67
C MET A 163 9.11 10.49 12.18
N PRO A 164 9.02 9.96 13.43
CA PRO A 164 10.09 9.11 13.95
C PRO A 164 10.33 7.84 13.12
N PRO A 165 9.30 7.04 12.74
CA PRO A 165 9.52 5.88 11.88
C PRO A 165 10.12 6.21 10.50
N LEU A 166 9.73 7.34 9.90
CA LEU A 166 10.27 7.76 8.60
C LEU A 166 11.72 8.22 8.71
N LEU A 167 12.06 8.97 9.76
CA LEU A 167 13.44 9.39 10.01
C LEU A 167 14.33 8.19 10.32
N ASP A 168 13.86 7.26 11.14
CA ASP A 168 14.59 6.02 11.46
C ASP A 168 14.89 5.21 10.18
N ALA A 169 13.94 5.14 9.24
CA ALA A 169 14.09 4.43 7.97
C ALA A 169 14.99 5.15 6.93
N LEU A 170 15.43 6.38 7.20
CA LEU A 170 16.51 7.01 6.40
C LEU A 170 17.89 6.43 6.74
N CYS A 171 18.05 5.86 7.94
CA CYS A 171 19.24 5.15 8.37
C CYS A 171 19.20 3.71 7.88
N ASN A 172 20.35 3.14 7.53
CA ASN A 172 20.63 1.69 7.46
C ASN A 172 19.45 0.77 6.99
N ASN A 173 19.39 0.51 5.69
CA ASN A 173 18.31 -0.17 4.96
C ASN A 173 18.10 -1.65 5.37
N SER A 174 17.44 -1.89 6.49
CA SER A 174 17.01 -3.26 6.85
C SER A 174 15.94 -3.80 5.88
N ILE A 175 15.27 -2.90 5.16
CA ILE A 175 14.23 -3.19 4.17
C ILE A 175 14.66 -2.59 2.83
N GLU A 176 14.46 -3.31 1.74
CA GLU A 176 14.79 -2.80 0.41
C GLU A 176 13.96 -1.54 0.14
N HIS A 177 14.62 -0.43 -0.19
CA HIS A 177 14.02 0.85 -0.59
C HIS A 177 13.29 1.69 0.49
N ASP A 178 13.35 1.32 1.76
CA ASP A 178 12.74 2.07 2.87
C ASP A 178 13.19 3.54 2.97
N ALA A 179 14.48 3.82 2.77
CA ALA A 179 15.01 5.19 2.77
C ALA A 179 14.41 6.04 1.64
N VAL A 180 14.21 5.47 0.46
CA VAL A 180 13.61 6.18 -0.69
C VAL A 180 12.15 6.50 -0.42
N MET A 181 11.41 5.50 0.07
CA MET A 181 10.03 5.68 0.46
C MET A 181 9.89 6.75 1.55
N SER A 182 10.78 6.72 2.54
CA SER A 182 10.84 7.73 3.61
C SER A 182 11.08 9.12 3.06
N LEU A 183 12.10 9.30 2.23
CA LEU A 183 12.39 10.57 1.56
C LEU A 183 11.17 11.10 0.82
N THR A 184 10.54 10.24 0.02
CA THR A 184 9.38 10.65 -0.77
C THR A 184 8.21 11.04 0.12
N ALA A 185 7.93 10.26 1.16
CA ALA A 185 6.86 10.55 2.10
C ALA A 185 7.12 11.84 2.91
N LEU A 186 8.36 12.08 3.33
CA LEU A 186 8.77 13.31 4.01
C LEU A 186 8.64 14.53 3.08
N TYR A 187 9.02 14.39 1.81
CA TYR A 187 8.83 15.45 0.82
C TYR A 187 7.34 15.81 0.61
N GLN A 188 6.45 14.80 0.57
CA GLN A 188 5.00 14.99 0.44
C GLN A 188 4.35 15.73 1.62
N LEU A 189 4.95 15.68 2.82
CA LEU A 189 4.51 16.50 3.96
C LEU A 189 4.77 18.02 3.74
N GLY A 190 5.63 18.36 2.78
CA GLY A 190 5.94 19.70 2.34
C GLY A 190 6.75 20.53 3.34
N ARG A 191 6.94 21.81 3.01
CA ARG A 191 7.78 22.76 3.77
C ARG A 191 7.39 22.95 5.24
N GLY A 192 6.18 22.53 5.64
CA GLY A 192 5.71 22.60 7.03
C GLY A 192 6.55 21.77 8.02
N ILE A 193 7.37 20.83 7.54
CA ILE A 193 8.26 20.01 8.37
C ILE A 193 9.72 20.50 8.41
N GLU A 194 10.09 21.59 7.73
CA GLU A 194 11.47 22.10 7.60
C GLU A 194 12.23 22.12 8.94
N ARG A 195 11.72 22.82 9.95
CA ARG A 195 12.38 22.91 11.26
C ARG A 195 12.63 21.55 11.91
N ARG A 196 11.74 20.57 11.68
CA ARG A 196 11.90 19.22 12.21
C ARG A 196 13.01 18.46 11.48
N LEU A 197 13.16 18.69 10.18
CA LEU A 197 14.25 18.13 9.39
C LEU A 197 15.59 18.76 9.78
N GLU A 198 15.64 20.08 10.02
CA GLU A 198 16.83 20.78 10.52
C GLU A 198 17.25 20.26 11.90
N ASP A 199 16.30 20.10 12.82
CA ASP A 199 16.53 19.51 14.14
C ASP A 199 17.05 18.06 14.05
N ALA A 200 16.52 17.28 13.11
CA ALA A 200 16.97 15.91 12.87
C ALA A 200 18.39 15.89 12.26
N LEU A 201 18.67 16.77 11.30
CA LEU A 201 19.97 16.91 10.66
C LEU A 201 21.05 17.28 11.68
N ALA A 202 20.75 18.21 12.59
CA ALA A 202 21.68 18.62 13.65
C ALA A 202 22.04 17.51 14.65
N ARG A 203 21.24 16.43 14.70
CA ARG A 203 21.40 15.31 15.65
C ARG A 203 21.75 13.98 14.98
N CYS A 204 21.79 13.94 13.64
CA CYS A 204 22.04 12.69 12.93
C CYS A 204 23.54 12.35 12.91
N ASP A 205 23.86 11.14 13.34
CA ASP A 205 25.22 10.61 13.28
C ASP A 205 25.46 9.78 12.01
N ASP A 206 24.40 9.15 11.48
CA ASP A 206 24.43 8.31 10.27
C ASP A 206 24.64 9.14 9.00
N GLU A 207 25.62 8.74 8.17
CA GLU A 207 25.98 9.48 6.95
C GLU A 207 24.89 9.41 5.87
N GLN A 208 24.20 8.28 5.75
CA GLN A 208 23.12 8.13 4.76
C GLN A 208 21.94 9.02 5.15
N GLN A 209 21.49 8.96 6.41
CA GLN A 209 20.44 9.82 6.94
C GLN A 209 20.80 11.29 6.77
N ARG A 210 22.03 11.70 7.10
CA ARG A 210 22.50 13.08 6.91
C ARG A 210 22.31 13.56 5.47
N LYS A 211 22.81 12.79 4.50
CA LYS A 211 22.69 13.11 3.07
C LYS A 211 21.24 13.16 2.59
N CYS A 212 20.41 12.25 3.07
CA CYS A 212 18.98 12.23 2.78
C CYS A 212 18.28 13.52 3.28
N LEU A 213 18.60 13.94 4.51
CA LEU A 213 18.05 15.16 5.10
C LEU A 213 18.57 16.43 4.40
N GLU A 214 19.86 16.47 4.05
CA GLU A 214 20.46 17.55 3.26
C GLU A 214 19.78 17.69 1.89
N LEU A 215 19.52 16.57 1.20
CA LEU A 215 18.79 16.57 -0.07
C LEU A 215 17.36 17.13 0.10
N LEU A 216 16.62 16.67 1.11
CA LEU A 216 15.25 17.16 1.35
C LEU A 216 15.22 18.67 1.62
N LEU A 217 16.14 19.17 2.45
CA LEU A 217 16.22 20.59 2.75
C LEU A 217 16.64 21.40 1.52
N LEU A 218 17.57 20.88 0.71
CA LEU A 218 17.94 21.51 -0.57
C LEU A 218 16.71 21.63 -1.48
N GLU A 219 15.93 20.56 -1.65
CA GLU A 219 14.71 20.58 -2.48
C GLU A 219 13.60 21.49 -1.94
N PHE A 220 13.57 21.79 -0.63
CA PHE A 220 12.64 22.76 -0.07
C PHE A 220 13.09 24.21 -0.24
N TYR A 221 14.40 24.47 -0.20
CA TYR A 221 14.97 25.81 -0.33
C TYR A 221 15.19 26.24 -1.77
N ASP A 222 15.61 25.32 -2.61
CA ASP A 222 15.97 25.52 -4.01
C ASP A 222 15.47 24.32 -4.82
N PRO A 223 14.15 24.17 -5.06
CA PRO A 223 13.59 22.99 -5.74
C PRO A 223 14.19 22.81 -7.13
N ALA A 224 14.50 21.56 -7.51
CA ALA A 224 14.97 21.28 -8.87
C ALA A 224 13.92 21.68 -9.92
N GLU A 225 14.36 22.30 -11.02
CA GLU A 225 13.46 22.71 -12.11
C GLU A 225 13.11 21.52 -13.03
N THR A 226 13.96 20.48 -13.03
CA THR A 226 13.79 19.27 -13.85
C THR A 226 14.09 17.99 -13.06
N ILE A 227 13.61 16.86 -13.58
CA ILE A 227 13.92 15.53 -13.04
C ILE A 227 15.43 15.28 -13.09
N GLU A 228 16.07 15.61 -14.21
CA GLU A 228 17.49 15.39 -14.42
C GLU A 228 18.37 16.15 -13.42
N GLU A 229 17.95 17.36 -13.05
CA GLU A 229 18.62 18.16 -12.02
C GLU A 229 18.49 17.50 -10.64
N GLY A 230 17.30 17.05 -10.26
CA GLY A 230 17.08 16.30 -9.01
C GLY A 230 17.93 15.02 -8.95
N ASP A 231 17.96 14.26 -10.05
CA ASP A 231 18.78 13.05 -10.19
C ASP A 231 20.29 13.34 -10.08
N GLN A 232 20.74 14.49 -10.58
CA GLN A 232 22.14 14.90 -10.48
C GLN A 232 22.50 15.28 -9.04
N ARG A 233 21.65 16.03 -8.33
CA ARG A 233 21.87 16.40 -6.92
C ARG A 233 21.96 15.18 -6.01
N ALA A 234 21.08 14.19 -6.20
CA ALA A 234 21.14 12.93 -5.46
C ALA A 234 22.47 12.18 -5.71
N ARG A 235 22.96 12.19 -6.96
CA ARG A 235 24.26 11.60 -7.33
C ARG A 235 25.44 12.37 -6.72
N ASP A 236 25.39 13.69 -6.68
CA ASP A 236 26.44 14.53 -6.09
C ASP A 236 26.57 14.29 -4.58
N LEU A 237 25.45 14.01 -3.90
CA LEU A 237 25.42 13.56 -2.50
C LEU A 237 25.84 12.08 -2.32
N LYS A 238 26.20 11.38 -3.40
CA LYS A 238 26.58 9.96 -3.41
C LYS A 238 25.49 9.06 -2.84
N LEU A 239 24.23 9.45 -2.97
CA LEU A 239 23.11 8.61 -2.62
C LEU A 239 22.95 7.56 -3.72
N LYS A 240 23.07 6.27 -3.39
CA LYS A 240 22.72 5.16 -4.29
C LYS A 240 21.20 4.98 -4.37
N LEU A 241 20.47 6.08 -4.41
CA LEU A 241 19.03 6.08 -4.56
C LEU A 241 18.76 6.18 -6.06
N VAL A 242 18.30 5.09 -6.66
CA VAL A 242 17.70 5.17 -8.00
C VAL A 242 16.35 5.87 -7.77
N CYS A 243 16.29 7.18 -7.93
CA CYS A 243 15.15 7.99 -7.51
C CYS A 243 14.70 8.94 -8.59
N THR A 244 13.53 8.70 -9.17
CA THR A 244 12.64 9.78 -9.57
C THR A 244 11.74 10.08 -8.38
N LEU A 245 11.99 11.19 -7.68
CA LEU A 245 11.12 11.71 -6.59
C LEU A 245 9.69 12.07 -7.08
N HIS A 246 9.44 11.95 -8.38
CA HIS A 246 8.24 12.44 -9.05
C HIS A 246 7.10 11.41 -9.10
N ASN A 247 7.37 10.11 -8.94
CA ASN A 247 6.31 9.11 -8.84
C ASN A 247 6.79 7.74 -8.29
N PRO A 248 6.67 7.45 -6.97
CA PRO A 248 6.99 6.13 -6.44
C PRO A 248 6.01 5.02 -6.90
N LEU A 249 4.90 5.35 -7.58
CA LEU A 249 4.02 4.33 -8.18
C LEU A 249 4.63 3.67 -9.41
N ASP A 250 5.61 4.32 -10.07
CA ASP A 250 6.34 3.73 -11.20
C ASP A 250 7.25 2.56 -10.77
N TRP A 251 7.47 2.42 -9.46
CA TRP A 251 8.28 1.35 -8.85
C TRP A 251 7.56 0.00 -8.91
N VAL A 252 6.22 0.02 -8.89
CA VAL A 252 5.39 -1.18 -9.02
C VAL A 252 5.51 -1.77 -10.42
N TYR A 253 5.79 -0.94 -11.44
CA TYR A 253 5.88 -1.36 -12.84
C TYR A 253 7.29 -1.73 -13.32
N TRP A 254 8.35 -1.32 -12.61
CA TRP A 254 9.74 -1.51 -13.08
C TRP A 254 10.30 -2.93 -12.92
N LYS A 255 9.64 -3.81 -12.16
CA LYS A 255 10.13 -5.19 -11.90
C LYS A 255 9.95 -6.17 -13.08
N ASP A 256 9.21 -5.80 -14.14
CA ASP A 256 8.91 -6.69 -15.27
C ASP A 256 9.57 -6.27 -16.61
N SER A 257 10.57 -5.37 -16.60
CA SER A 257 11.24 -4.88 -17.82
C SER A 257 12.71 -5.31 -18.00
N ARG A 258 13.16 -6.41 -17.38
CA ARG A 258 14.49 -7.00 -17.65
C ARG A 258 14.40 -8.47 -17.99
#